data_AF-A0A662PLF9-F1
#
_entry.id   AF-A0A662PLF9-F1
#
_cell.length_a   1.000
_cell.length_b   1.000
_cell.length_c   1.000
_cell.angle_alpha   90.00
_cell.angle_beta   90.00
_cell.angle_gamma   90.00
#
_symmetry.space_group_name_H-M   'P 1'
#
loop_
_entity.id
_entity.type
_entity.pdbx_description
1 polymer ?
#
loop_
_entity_poly.entity_id
_entity_poly.type
_entity_poly.pdbx_seq_one_letter_code
_entity_poly.pdbx_strand_id
1 'polypeptide(L)'
;MELIDTSLGYYWITLPKIQQKQLKTIQIVNRLLSREAPVFWVLEKTADFSPGDFIVPANAVNNLEEEVEKYGVQVKLCKENHSIRVRRLIRPKIAIYHTGGYRWSLFHSYTLEKFGFTLRLCSAKDIEKGVLEHFNVLIIPGGNSFSKLEPLTPMGREKLLNFIFEGGGCFATCGGAAIFMEGGLNIVKARRDRLIHGLHGPVLIRIVRPEHPIWFGYEKNVIMPVFHGFSFKVLDSNNVLVLGVYDGFTSKSYVWDLRVLDVPPRKWVESEEEYGFTLDPYKMLGTPAILEANYGKGKIILSYPHPEAIDWELSHKFVANAIYYLASKKLPSLELRTKKSNKKGSMERAVLRLEGKISRLKSVLGWMDGLCSNVAYSWVMKYDMVNPRRETFWSRLTDLIALTDECSRHIEDLKNMLKDLGKDEQKHFASVLDKLVKPLDEALEKLDKNLKPNILRLINLKKRIKQFEKNASEERLKELQKELQKLAKKTFGVRGPRGKLALSYGFILRRLDIAFYYLTNIKLHILDLLTNAD
;
A
#
# COMPACT_ATOMS: atom_id res chain seq x y z
N MET A 1 24.14 6.32 -16.55
CA MET A 1 23.99 5.21 -17.51
C MET A 1 25.38 4.75 -17.81
N GLU A 2 25.61 3.45 -17.75
CA GLU A 2 26.95 2.86 -17.86
C GLU A 2 26.91 1.86 -19.01
N LEU A 3 27.95 1.88 -19.84
CA LEU A 3 28.29 0.76 -20.70
C LEU A 3 29.18 -0.14 -19.86
N ILE A 4 28.77 -1.38 -19.65
CA ILE A 4 29.59 -2.35 -18.92
C ILE A 4 30.24 -3.28 -19.92
N ASP A 5 31.56 -3.37 -19.84
CA ASP A 5 32.32 -4.45 -20.47
C ASP A 5 32.17 -5.72 -19.61
N THR A 6 31.66 -6.77 -20.23
CA THR A 6 31.37 -8.04 -19.56
C THR A 6 32.51 -9.06 -19.62
N SER A 7 33.73 -8.62 -19.95
CA SER A 7 34.96 -9.43 -20.09
C SER A 7 35.37 -10.29 -18.90
N LEU A 8 34.87 -9.99 -17.70
CA LEU A 8 35.12 -10.80 -16.50
C LEU A 8 34.00 -11.83 -16.21
N GLY A 9 33.02 -11.95 -17.11
CA GLY A 9 31.85 -12.81 -16.96
C GLY A 9 30.79 -12.24 -16.01
N TYR A 10 29.54 -12.64 -16.22
CA TYR A 10 28.40 -12.17 -15.45
C TYR A 10 27.30 -13.22 -15.36
N TYR A 11 26.54 -13.17 -14.27
CA TYR A 11 25.26 -13.84 -14.19
C TYR A 11 24.18 -12.96 -14.78
N TRP A 12 23.47 -13.51 -15.76
CA TRP A 12 22.26 -12.94 -16.31
C TRP A 12 21.05 -13.53 -15.59
N ILE A 13 20.29 -12.67 -14.92
CA ILE A 13 19.06 -13.02 -14.23
C ILE A 13 17.90 -12.49 -15.09
N THR A 14 17.19 -13.42 -15.73
CA THR A 14 16.07 -13.07 -16.61
C THR A 14 14.86 -12.60 -15.81
N LEU A 15 14.14 -11.60 -16.33
CA LEU A 15 12.83 -11.23 -15.80
C LEU A 15 11.74 -11.96 -16.60
N PRO A 16 11.22 -13.09 -16.11
CA PRO A 16 10.34 -13.96 -16.88
C PRO A 16 8.99 -13.28 -17.14
N LYS A 17 8.26 -13.69 -18.19
CA LYS A 17 6.89 -13.20 -18.42
C LYS A 17 5.90 -13.64 -17.34
N ILE A 18 6.17 -14.78 -16.69
CA ILE A 18 5.32 -15.38 -15.64
C ILE A 18 5.47 -14.60 -14.34
N GLN A 19 4.38 -14.02 -13.86
CA GLN A 19 4.33 -13.16 -12.68
C GLN A 19 4.90 -13.77 -11.39
N GLN A 20 4.54 -15.01 -11.05
CA GLN A 20 5.08 -15.68 -9.85
C GLN A 20 6.61 -15.82 -9.91
N LYS A 21 7.17 -16.01 -11.10
CA LYS A 21 8.62 -16.07 -11.30
C LYS A 21 9.26 -14.66 -11.27
N GLN A 22 8.55 -13.62 -11.73
CA GLN A 22 9.00 -12.22 -11.59
C GLN A 22 9.17 -11.83 -10.11
N LEU A 23 8.21 -12.22 -9.27
CA LEU A 23 8.27 -11.99 -7.83
C LEU A 23 9.57 -12.55 -7.23
N LYS A 24 9.84 -13.83 -7.47
CA LYS A 24 11.04 -14.51 -6.96
C LYS A 24 12.33 -13.92 -7.52
N THR A 25 12.32 -13.51 -8.78
CA THR A 25 13.45 -12.82 -9.42
C THR A 25 13.79 -11.53 -8.68
N ILE A 26 12.79 -10.69 -8.43
CA ILE A 26 12.98 -9.42 -7.71
C ILE A 26 13.39 -9.66 -6.24
N GLN A 27 12.85 -10.69 -5.57
CA GLN A 27 13.30 -11.09 -4.22
C GLN A 27 14.79 -11.44 -4.19
N ILE A 28 15.28 -12.18 -5.19
CA ILE A 28 16.70 -12.52 -5.32
C ILE A 28 17.53 -11.26 -5.56
N VAL A 29 17.11 -10.38 -6.46
CA VAL A 29 17.78 -9.09 -6.71
C VAL A 29 17.87 -8.26 -5.43
N ASN A 30 16.79 -8.16 -4.66
CA ASN A 30 16.79 -7.43 -3.39
C ASN A 30 17.69 -8.09 -2.33
N ARG A 31 17.76 -9.43 -2.28
CA ARG A 31 18.71 -10.15 -1.44
C ARG A 31 20.15 -9.83 -1.83
N LEU A 32 20.48 -9.82 -3.11
CA LEU A 32 21.82 -9.46 -3.59
C LEU A 32 22.18 -8.02 -3.22
N LEU A 33 21.29 -7.06 -3.46
CA LEU A 33 21.47 -5.67 -3.05
C LEU A 33 21.64 -5.52 -1.53
N SER A 34 20.97 -6.35 -0.72
CA SER A 34 21.10 -6.34 0.74
C SER A 34 22.47 -6.79 1.24
N ARG A 35 23.16 -7.65 0.46
CA ARG A 35 24.54 -8.10 0.68
C ARG A 35 25.58 -7.20 0.00
N GLU A 36 25.16 -6.03 -0.48
CA GLU A 36 26.00 -5.05 -1.18
C GLU A 36 26.59 -5.55 -2.51
N ALA A 37 26.06 -6.65 -3.07
CA ALA A 37 26.45 -7.12 -4.38
C ALA A 37 26.07 -6.09 -5.46
N PRO A 38 26.96 -5.80 -6.42
CA PRO A 38 26.64 -4.94 -7.55
C PRO A 38 25.62 -5.62 -8.46
N VAL A 39 24.46 -4.98 -8.62
CA VAL A 39 23.42 -5.41 -9.55
C VAL A 39 23.15 -4.30 -10.56
N PHE A 40 23.03 -4.67 -11.82
CA PHE A 40 22.78 -3.76 -12.92
C PHE A 40 21.47 -4.13 -13.60
N TRP A 41 20.69 -3.11 -13.92
CA TRP A 41 19.40 -3.23 -14.58
C TRP A 41 19.54 -2.94 -16.07
N VAL A 42 19.14 -3.87 -16.92
CA VAL A 42 19.23 -3.76 -18.37
C VAL A 42 18.20 -2.77 -18.89
N LEU A 43 18.65 -1.78 -19.68
CA LEU A 43 17.81 -0.68 -20.15
C LEU A 43 17.35 -0.82 -21.60
N GLU A 44 18.00 -1.69 -22.38
CA GLU A 44 17.74 -1.82 -23.81
C GLU A 44 17.49 -3.27 -24.21
N LYS A 45 16.86 -3.44 -25.37
CA LYS A 45 16.61 -4.75 -25.95
C LYS A 45 17.75 -5.08 -26.91
N THR A 46 18.32 -6.28 -26.77
CA THR A 46 19.29 -6.83 -27.72
C THR A 46 18.84 -8.23 -28.17
N ALA A 47 19.68 -8.95 -28.92
CA ALA A 47 19.40 -10.34 -29.29
C ALA A 47 19.26 -11.24 -28.04
N ASP A 48 20.11 -10.99 -27.05
CA ASP A 48 20.22 -11.82 -25.85
C ASP A 48 19.49 -11.23 -24.64
N PHE A 49 19.27 -9.91 -24.60
CA PHE A 49 18.75 -9.25 -23.39
C PHE A 49 17.41 -8.56 -23.59
N SER A 50 16.57 -8.63 -22.56
CA SER A 50 15.32 -7.88 -22.48
C SER A 50 15.43 -6.70 -21.50
N PRO A 51 14.84 -5.53 -21.81
CA PRO A 51 14.71 -4.45 -20.85
C PRO A 51 13.98 -4.93 -19.59
N GLY A 52 14.60 -4.71 -18.43
CA GLY A 52 14.10 -5.24 -17.16
C GLY A 52 14.89 -6.40 -16.58
N ASP A 53 15.71 -7.07 -17.39
CA ASP A 53 16.63 -8.11 -16.91
C ASP A 53 17.70 -7.53 -15.98
N PHE A 54 18.34 -8.40 -15.20
CA PHE A 54 19.40 -8.02 -14.28
C PHE A 54 20.72 -8.71 -14.62
N ILE A 55 21.82 -8.00 -14.39
CA ILE A 55 23.18 -8.49 -14.58
C ILE A 55 23.94 -8.33 -13.26
N VAL A 56 24.67 -9.37 -12.88
CA VAL A 56 25.51 -9.40 -11.69
C VAL A 56 26.91 -9.87 -12.09
N PRO A 57 27.99 -9.10 -11.84
CA PRO A 57 29.35 -9.55 -12.12
C PRO A 57 29.65 -10.90 -11.45
N ALA A 58 30.22 -11.84 -12.21
CA ALA A 58 30.40 -13.22 -11.73
C ALA A 58 31.37 -13.30 -10.55
N ASN A 59 32.35 -12.39 -10.48
CA ASN A 59 33.30 -12.27 -9.38
C ASN A 59 32.72 -11.70 -8.08
N ALA A 60 31.49 -11.16 -8.11
CA ALA A 60 30.88 -10.54 -6.95
C ALA A 60 29.99 -11.50 -6.13
N VAL A 61 29.67 -12.66 -6.66
CA VAL A 61 28.77 -13.65 -6.05
C VAL A 61 29.24 -15.07 -6.37
N ASN A 62 29.30 -15.94 -5.36
CA ASN A 62 29.69 -17.34 -5.52
C ASN A 62 28.45 -18.23 -5.67
N ASN A 63 28.48 -19.17 -6.62
CA ASN A 63 27.45 -20.19 -6.85
C ASN A 63 26.01 -19.64 -6.92
N LEU A 64 25.81 -18.53 -7.64
CA LEU A 64 24.47 -17.93 -7.75
C LEU A 64 23.47 -18.89 -8.40
N GLU A 65 23.89 -19.67 -9.39
CA GLU A 65 23.05 -20.67 -10.08
C GLU A 65 22.45 -21.69 -9.09
N GLU A 66 23.27 -22.26 -8.19
CA GLU A 66 22.78 -23.17 -7.13
C GLU A 66 21.90 -22.44 -6.10
N GLU A 67 22.23 -21.19 -5.73
CA GLU A 67 21.43 -20.42 -4.76
C GLU A 67 20.02 -20.12 -5.30
N VAL A 68 19.87 -19.90 -6.59
CA VAL A 68 18.61 -19.45 -7.21
C VAL A 68 17.78 -20.58 -7.82
N GLU A 69 18.40 -21.71 -8.17
CA GLU A 69 17.71 -22.89 -8.71
C GLU A 69 16.63 -23.41 -7.75
N LYS A 70 16.92 -23.45 -6.45
CA LYS A 70 15.94 -23.83 -5.40
C LYS A 70 14.70 -22.92 -5.34
N TYR A 71 14.77 -21.73 -5.93
CA TYR A 71 13.66 -20.80 -6.03
C TYR A 71 12.97 -20.85 -7.41
N GLY A 72 13.51 -21.58 -8.39
CA GLY A 72 12.97 -21.69 -9.75
C GLY A 72 13.14 -20.42 -10.57
N VAL A 73 14.20 -19.64 -10.30
CA VAL A 73 14.60 -18.46 -11.08
C VAL A 73 15.68 -18.87 -12.07
N GLN A 74 15.54 -18.41 -13.32
CA GLN A 74 16.49 -18.71 -14.38
C GLN A 74 17.66 -17.73 -14.33
N VAL A 75 18.84 -18.27 -14.03
CA VAL A 75 20.11 -17.57 -14.06
C VAL A 75 21.05 -18.31 -15.02
N LYS A 76 21.78 -17.54 -15.83
CA LYS A 76 22.78 -18.08 -16.76
C LYS A 76 24.11 -17.37 -16.54
N LEU A 77 25.17 -18.13 -16.25
CA LEU A 77 26.52 -17.61 -16.33
C LEU A 77 26.91 -17.36 -17.80
N CYS A 78 27.25 -16.13 -18.12
CA CYS A 78 27.67 -15.70 -19.45
C CYS A 78 29.13 -15.23 -19.39
N LYS A 79 29.95 -15.72 -20.33
CA LYS A 79 31.39 -15.39 -20.44
C LYS A 79 31.71 -14.59 -21.71
N GLU A 80 30.69 -14.32 -22.52
CA GLU A 80 30.81 -13.59 -23.78
C GLU A 80 30.76 -12.08 -23.55
N ASN A 81 31.49 -11.33 -24.37
CA ASN A 81 31.55 -9.87 -24.30
C ASN A 81 30.37 -9.24 -25.01
N HIS A 82 29.57 -8.53 -24.22
CA HIS A 82 28.43 -7.76 -24.70
C HIS A 82 28.59 -6.31 -24.23
N SER A 83 28.42 -5.37 -25.16
CA SER A 83 28.25 -3.97 -24.81
C SER A 83 26.76 -3.72 -24.64
N ILE A 84 26.31 -3.47 -23.40
CA ILE A 84 24.89 -3.31 -23.07
C ILE A 84 24.72 -2.06 -22.22
N ARG A 85 23.69 -1.27 -22.53
CA ARG A 85 23.27 -0.15 -21.71
C ARG A 85 22.57 -0.63 -20.45
N VAL A 86 23.20 -0.33 -19.32
CA VAL A 86 22.67 -0.70 -18.02
C VAL A 86 22.60 0.48 -17.05
N ARG A 87 21.86 0.28 -15.97
CA ARG A 87 21.83 1.17 -14.80
C ARG A 87 22.21 0.38 -13.57
N ARG A 88 23.27 0.80 -12.87
CA ARG A 88 23.57 0.26 -11.54
C ARG A 88 22.40 0.52 -10.59
N LEU A 89 21.91 -0.53 -9.95
CA LEU A 89 20.90 -0.41 -8.92
C LEU A 89 21.56 0.01 -7.60
N ILE A 90 20.87 0.90 -6.91
CA ILE A 90 21.20 1.30 -5.54
C ILE A 90 20.19 0.62 -4.64
N ARG A 91 20.65 0.01 -3.54
CA ARG A 91 19.77 -0.61 -2.55
C ARG A 91 18.70 0.40 -2.12
N PRO A 92 17.41 0.11 -2.36
CA PRO A 92 16.36 1.01 -1.91
C PRO A 92 16.27 1.00 -0.39
N LYS A 93 16.31 2.20 0.19
CA LYS A 93 15.99 2.47 1.59
C LYS A 93 14.70 3.27 1.56
N ILE A 94 13.60 2.60 1.87
CA ILE A 94 12.26 3.11 1.62
C ILE A 94 11.63 3.62 2.91
N ALA A 95 11.19 4.88 2.90
CA ALA A 95 10.27 5.43 3.90
C ALA A 95 8.85 5.47 3.31
N ILE A 96 7.83 5.12 4.09
CA ILE A 96 6.42 5.32 3.71
C ILE A 96 5.79 6.30 4.69
N TYR A 97 5.35 7.44 4.18
CA TYR A 97 4.68 8.46 4.98
C TYR A 97 3.24 8.06 5.29
N HIS A 98 3.01 7.60 6.51
CA HIS A 98 1.74 6.93 6.82
C HIS A 98 0.65 7.88 7.35
N THR A 99 1.01 9.05 7.88
CA THR A 99 0.05 10.02 8.41
C THR A 99 -0.97 10.42 7.33
N GLY A 100 -2.27 10.33 7.67
CA GLY A 100 -3.36 10.68 6.76
C GLY A 100 -3.62 9.69 5.60
N GLY A 101 -2.94 8.54 5.55
CA GLY A 101 -3.14 7.53 4.50
C GLY A 101 -2.76 6.11 4.87
N TYR A 102 -3.01 5.73 6.12
CA TYR A 102 -2.56 4.47 6.71
C TYR A 102 -2.95 3.21 5.93
N ARG A 103 -4.22 3.06 5.52
CA ARG A 103 -4.67 1.93 4.69
C ARG A 103 -3.82 1.76 3.44
N TRP A 104 -3.54 2.88 2.77
CA TRP A 104 -2.76 2.90 1.55
C TRP A 104 -1.29 2.60 1.81
N SER A 105 -0.74 3.05 2.95
CA SER A 105 0.59 2.65 3.41
C SER A 105 0.71 1.14 3.51
N LEU A 106 -0.31 0.45 4.02
CA LEU A 106 -0.30 -1.02 4.16
C LEU A 106 -0.27 -1.73 2.80
N PHE A 107 -0.95 -1.20 1.79
CA PHE A 107 -0.88 -1.77 0.44
C PHE A 107 0.53 -1.66 -0.14
N HIS A 108 1.17 -0.50 0.03
CA HIS A 108 2.58 -0.32 -0.35
C HIS A 108 3.48 -1.26 0.46
N SER A 109 3.32 -1.33 1.78
CA SER A 109 4.10 -2.22 2.65
C SER A 109 3.99 -3.67 2.23
N TYR A 110 2.76 -4.19 2.11
CA TYR A 110 2.51 -5.57 1.70
C TYR A 110 3.15 -5.88 0.35
N THR A 111 2.89 -5.04 -0.66
CA THR A 111 3.40 -5.25 -2.02
C THR A 111 4.93 -5.25 -2.05
N LEU A 112 5.57 -4.31 -1.35
CA LEU A 112 7.02 -4.17 -1.31
C LEU A 112 7.70 -5.28 -0.49
N GLU A 113 7.15 -5.64 0.66
CA GLU A 113 7.63 -6.76 1.48
C GLU A 113 7.53 -8.08 0.73
N LYS A 114 6.46 -8.28 -0.06
CA LYS A 114 6.31 -9.45 -0.93
C LYS A 114 7.47 -9.54 -1.93
N PHE A 115 7.93 -8.42 -2.49
CA PHE A 115 9.12 -8.35 -3.34
C PHE A 115 10.46 -8.39 -2.59
N GLY A 116 10.47 -8.49 -1.26
CA GLY A 116 11.69 -8.55 -0.45
C GLY A 116 12.35 -7.20 -0.22
N PHE A 117 11.65 -6.07 -0.40
CA PHE A 117 12.17 -4.76 -0.01
C PHE A 117 12.12 -4.58 1.51
N THR A 118 13.09 -3.83 2.04
CA THR A 118 13.06 -3.33 3.42
C THR A 118 12.52 -1.91 3.43
N LEU A 119 11.59 -1.62 4.35
CA LEU A 119 10.93 -0.32 4.45
C LEU A 119 10.70 0.07 5.91
N ARG A 120 10.48 1.37 6.13
CA ARG A 120 10.07 1.92 7.42
C ARG A 120 8.88 2.85 7.23
N LEU A 121 7.87 2.73 8.08
CA LEU A 121 6.82 3.73 8.16
C LEU A 121 7.34 4.97 8.90
N CYS A 122 7.01 6.17 8.42
CA CYS A 122 7.29 7.43 9.11
C CYS A 122 6.05 8.32 9.22
N SER A 123 5.93 9.01 10.36
CA SER A 123 4.90 10.01 10.62
C SER A 123 5.36 11.42 10.25
N ALA A 124 4.44 12.40 10.31
CA ALA A 124 4.79 13.81 10.09
C ALA A 124 5.84 14.29 11.10
N LYS A 125 5.74 13.84 12.35
CA LYS A 125 6.68 14.16 13.43
C LYS A 125 8.06 13.53 13.19
N ASP A 126 8.12 12.35 12.58
CA ASP A 126 9.41 11.72 12.26
C ASP A 126 10.12 12.46 11.12
N ILE A 127 9.36 12.88 10.10
CA ILE A 127 9.89 13.73 9.01
C ILE A 127 10.45 15.04 9.57
N GLU A 128 9.71 15.69 10.46
CA GLU A 128 10.12 16.92 11.14
C GLU A 128 11.41 16.73 11.95
N LYS A 129 11.60 15.55 12.56
CA LYS A 129 12.83 15.15 13.27
C LYS A 129 13.99 14.73 12.36
N GLY A 130 13.82 14.78 11.03
CA GLY A 130 14.89 14.47 10.07
C GLY A 130 15.03 13.00 9.70
N VAL A 131 14.03 12.14 9.98
CA VAL A 131 14.12 10.69 9.72
C VAL A 131 14.44 10.35 8.25
N LEU A 132 14.08 11.23 7.30
CA LEU A 132 14.28 11.06 5.86
C LEU A 132 15.77 10.98 5.46
N GLU A 133 16.68 11.46 6.28
CA GLU A 133 18.14 11.43 6.04
C GLU A 133 18.70 10.00 5.93
N HIS A 134 17.95 8.99 6.37
CA HIS A 134 18.33 7.57 6.29
C HIS A 134 17.78 6.84 5.06
N PHE A 135 16.99 7.51 4.23
CA PHE A 135 16.26 6.92 3.11
C PHE A 135 16.69 7.53 1.78
N ASN A 136 16.43 6.82 0.67
CA ASN A 136 16.61 7.36 -0.68
C ASN A 136 15.31 7.31 -1.50
N VAL A 137 14.27 6.67 -0.97
CA VAL A 137 12.92 6.68 -1.55
C VAL A 137 11.89 7.00 -0.48
N LEU A 138 11.01 7.95 -0.78
CA LEU A 138 9.85 8.29 0.04
C LEU A 138 8.56 7.95 -0.72
N ILE A 139 7.70 7.14 -0.11
CA ILE A 139 6.38 6.85 -0.64
C ILE A 139 5.35 7.71 0.08
N ILE A 140 4.57 8.46 -0.70
CA ILE A 140 3.39 9.17 -0.22
C ILE A 140 2.15 8.40 -0.68
N PRO A 141 1.54 7.59 0.19
CA PRO A 141 0.47 6.70 -0.19
C PRO A 141 -0.83 7.49 -0.42
N GLY A 142 -1.84 6.83 -1.00
CA GLY A 142 -3.19 7.37 -1.19
C GLY A 142 -3.89 7.87 0.08
N GLY A 143 -5.16 8.25 -0.09
CA GLY A 143 -6.01 8.79 0.98
C GLY A 143 -6.27 10.28 0.83
N ASN A 144 -6.71 10.93 1.90
CA ASN A 144 -7.07 12.34 1.84
C ASN A 144 -5.81 13.23 1.86
N SER A 145 -5.65 14.08 0.83
CA SER A 145 -4.48 14.96 0.68
C SER A 145 -4.37 16.01 1.79
N PHE A 146 -5.49 16.56 2.25
CA PHE A 146 -5.52 17.55 3.33
C PHE A 146 -5.04 16.95 4.65
N SER A 147 -5.52 15.74 4.99
CA SER A 147 -5.11 15.01 6.19
C SER A 147 -3.63 14.60 6.22
N LYS A 148 -2.93 14.70 5.09
CA LYS A 148 -1.48 14.50 4.96
C LYS A 148 -0.72 15.82 5.14
N LEU A 149 -1.22 16.91 4.56
CA LEU A 149 -0.55 18.21 4.61
C LEU A 149 -0.76 18.94 5.94
N GLU A 150 -1.92 18.78 6.58
CA GLU A 150 -2.27 19.46 7.83
C GLU A 150 -1.30 19.11 8.97
N PRO A 151 -0.91 17.83 9.20
CA PRO A 151 0.03 17.50 10.27
C PRO A 151 1.50 17.81 9.96
N LEU A 152 1.84 18.11 8.70
CA LEU A 152 3.19 18.55 8.32
C LEU A 152 3.32 20.05 8.62
N THR A 153 4.03 20.36 9.70
CA THR A 153 4.44 21.73 10.07
C THR A 153 5.26 22.37 8.94
N PRO A 154 5.47 23.70 8.93
CA PRO A 154 6.35 24.35 7.96
C PRO A 154 7.74 23.68 7.87
N MET A 155 8.34 23.33 9.02
CA MET A 155 9.62 22.61 9.09
C MET A 155 9.52 21.19 8.53
N GLY A 156 8.45 20.45 8.82
CA GLY A 156 8.23 19.12 8.24
C GLY A 156 8.09 19.16 6.71
N ARG A 157 7.41 20.17 6.17
CA ARG A 157 7.30 20.39 4.72
C ARG A 157 8.65 20.71 4.10
N GLU A 158 9.42 21.59 4.72
CA GLU A 158 10.77 21.93 4.29
C GLU A 158 11.69 20.69 4.26
N LYS A 159 11.70 19.87 5.32
CA LYS A 159 12.47 18.62 5.37
C LYS A 159 12.08 17.64 4.26
N LEU A 160 10.78 17.51 3.98
CA LEU A 160 10.28 16.69 2.86
C LEU A 160 10.74 17.23 1.50
N LEU A 161 10.64 18.55 1.30
CA LEU A 161 11.06 19.19 0.06
C LEU A 161 12.57 19.08 -0.16
N ASN A 162 13.37 19.30 0.89
CA ASN A 162 14.82 19.18 0.85
C ASN A 162 15.27 17.75 0.54
N PHE A 163 14.60 16.75 1.11
CA PHE A 163 14.85 15.33 0.77
C PHE A 163 14.74 15.09 -0.75
N ILE A 164 13.67 15.58 -1.38
CA ILE A 164 13.47 15.43 -2.82
C ILE A 164 14.50 16.29 -3.58
N PHE A 165 14.65 17.56 -3.21
CA PHE A 165 15.54 18.50 -3.89
C PHE A 165 16.98 17.99 -3.95
N GLU A 166 17.47 17.33 -2.90
CA GLU A 166 18.83 16.80 -2.85
C GLU A 166 19.04 15.46 -3.58
N GLY A 167 17.97 14.84 -4.10
CA GLY A 167 18.07 13.64 -4.94
C GLY A 167 17.22 12.47 -4.48
N GLY A 168 16.51 12.59 -3.35
CA GLY A 168 15.56 11.58 -2.90
C GLY A 168 14.46 11.35 -3.93
N GLY A 169 14.16 10.09 -4.20
CA GLY A 169 13.05 9.72 -5.06
C GLY A 169 11.73 9.72 -4.31
N CYS A 170 10.65 10.15 -4.96
CA CYS A 170 9.31 10.11 -4.40
C CYS A 170 8.33 9.32 -5.29
N PHE A 171 7.61 8.38 -4.69
CA PHE A 171 6.48 7.71 -5.34
C PHE A 171 5.18 8.07 -4.61
N ALA A 172 4.22 8.65 -5.32
CA ALA A 172 2.97 9.09 -4.72
C ALA A 172 1.74 8.56 -5.45
N THR A 173 0.76 8.11 -4.68
CA THR A 173 -0.47 7.49 -5.22
C THR A 173 -1.71 8.29 -4.83
N CYS A 174 -2.68 8.43 -5.73
CA CYS A 174 -3.98 9.07 -5.55
C CYS A 174 -3.93 10.40 -4.80
N GLY A 175 -4.56 10.55 -3.64
CA GLY A 175 -4.50 11.79 -2.86
C GLY A 175 -3.13 12.07 -2.24
N GLY A 176 -2.24 11.07 -2.17
CA GLY A 176 -0.81 11.29 -1.95
C GLY A 176 -0.16 12.03 -3.12
N ALA A 177 -0.50 11.70 -4.36
CA ALA A 177 -0.01 12.45 -5.53
C ALA A 177 -0.51 13.91 -5.54
N ALA A 178 -1.74 14.14 -5.07
CA ALA A 178 -2.33 15.47 -5.00
C ALA A 178 -1.59 16.44 -4.07
N ILE A 179 -0.76 15.97 -3.12
CA ILE A 179 -0.02 16.89 -2.24
C ILE A 179 1.10 17.63 -2.98
N PHE A 180 1.59 17.11 -4.11
CA PHE A 180 2.74 17.67 -4.84
C PHE A 180 2.35 18.69 -5.91
N MET A 181 1.08 18.73 -6.25
CA MET A 181 0.52 19.50 -7.35
C MET A 181 0.00 20.87 -6.91
N GLU A 182 -0.59 21.62 -7.85
CA GLU A 182 -1.36 22.82 -7.55
C GLU A 182 -2.41 22.54 -6.46
N GLY A 183 -2.49 23.43 -5.46
CA GLY A 183 -3.33 23.26 -4.27
C GLY A 183 -2.69 22.47 -3.12
N GLY A 184 -1.46 21.96 -3.31
CA GLY A 184 -0.62 21.36 -2.27
C GLY A 184 0.72 22.11 -2.12
N LEU A 185 1.83 21.37 -2.20
CA LEU A 185 3.20 21.88 -2.18
C LEU A 185 3.61 22.54 -3.51
N ASN A 186 2.84 22.33 -4.59
CA ASN A 186 3.00 22.99 -5.89
C ASN A 186 4.39 22.85 -6.54
N ILE A 187 5.06 21.71 -6.33
CA ILE A 187 6.36 21.40 -6.92
C ILE A 187 6.26 20.63 -8.24
N VAL A 188 5.09 20.06 -8.55
CA VAL A 188 4.78 19.45 -9.85
C VAL A 188 3.75 20.32 -10.55
N LYS A 189 4.08 20.79 -11.77
CA LYS A 189 3.21 21.66 -12.60
C LYS A 189 2.09 20.88 -13.27
N ALA A 190 1.22 20.32 -12.45
CA ALA A 190 -0.02 19.65 -12.79
C ALA A 190 -1.08 20.00 -11.75
N ARG A 191 -2.34 19.78 -12.10
CA ARG A 191 -3.47 19.88 -11.17
C ARG A 191 -4.36 18.66 -11.26
N ARG A 192 -5.13 18.42 -10.19
CA ARG A 192 -6.15 17.38 -10.16
C ARG A 192 -7.36 17.81 -10.99
N ASP A 193 -7.81 16.93 -11.89
CA ASP A 193 -9.13 17.01 -12.47
C ASP A 193 -10.02 15.91 -11.86
N ARG A 194 -11.19 16.29 -11.34
CA ARG A 194 -12.16 15.34 -10.79
C ARG A 194 -13.23 15.11 -11.84
N LEU A 195 -12.97 14.14 -12.69
CA LEU A 195 -13.87 13.83 -13.79
C LEU A 195 -15.06 13.03 -13.30
N ILE A 196 -14.87 11.90 -12.60
CA ILE A 196 -15.96 10.95 -12.34
C ILE A 196 -16.13 10.65 -10.86
N HIS A 197 -17.33 10.95 -10.35
CA HIS A 197 -17.70 10.60 -8.99
C HIS A 197 -17.98 9.10 -8.88
N GLY A 198 -17.32 8.42 -7.94
CA GLY A 198 -17.62 7.02 -7.63
C GLY A 198 -17.03 5.98 -8.59
N LEU A 199 -16.19 6.38 -9.56
CA LEU A 199 -15.44 5.43 -10.40
C LEU A 199 -14.45 4.62 -9.55
N HIS A 200 -14.54 3.30 -9.62
CA HIS A 200 -13.63 2.39 -8.93
C HIS A 200 -13.48 1.05 -9.67
N GLY A 201 -12.50 0.27 -9.23
CA GLY A 201 -12.17 -1.03 -9.80
C GLY A 201 -11.05 -0.98 -10.84
N PRO A 202 -10.63 -2.14 -11.36
CA PRO A 202 -9.61 -2.30 -12.39
C PRO A 202 -9.97 -1.55 -13.69
N VAL A 203 -9.05 -0.73 -14.18
CA VAL A 203 -9.12 -0.04 -15.47
C VAL A 203 -7.89 -0.35 -16.31
N LEU A 204 -7.96 -0.10 -17.62
CA LEU A 204 -6.84 -0.26 -18.54
C LEU A 204 -6.06 1.07 -18.60
N ILE A 205 -4.76 0.99 -18.31
CA ILE A 205 -3.82 2.08 -18.46
C ILE A 205 -2.95 1.79 -19.67
N ARG A 206 -2.99 2.65 -20.68
CA ARG A 206 -2.09 2.56 -21.84
C ARG A 206 -0.76 3.18 -21.50
N ILE A 207 0.29 2.45 -21.86
CA ILE A 207 1.68 2.88 -21.73
C ILE A 207 1.97 3.93 -22.80
N VAL A 208 2.45 5.11 -22.38
CA VAL A 208 2.82 6.20 -23.29
C VAL A 208 4.28 6.12 -23.70
N ARG A 209 5.15 5.64 -22.80
CA ARG A 209 6.60 5.57 -22.96
C ARG A 209 7.13 4.18 -22.63
N PRO A 210 6.95 3.17 -23.51
CA PRO A 210 7.31 1.78 -23.21
C PRO A 210 8.80 1.58 -22.87
N GLU A 211 9.67 2.47 -23.31
CA GLU A 211 11.10 2.52 -22.99
C GLU A 211 11.40 2.97 -21.55
N HIS A 212 10.43 3.57 -20.86
CA HIS A 212 10.66 4.08 -19.51
C HIS A 212 10.77 2.92 -18.50
N PRO A 213 11.77 2.90 -17.59
CA PRO A 213 12.06 1.71 -16.78
C PRO A 213 10.92 1.22 -15.89
N ILE A 214 9.98 2.10 -15.49
CA ILE A 214 8.78 1.69 -14.73
C ILE A 214 7.92 0.66 -15.49
N TRP A 215 8.00 0.66 -16.82
CA TRP A 215 7.22 -0.20 -17.70
C TRP A 215 7.95 -1.48 -18.12
N PHE A 216 9.17 -1.73 -17.63
CA PHE A 216 9.90 -2.94 -17.98
C PHE A 216 9.13 -4.21 -17.59
N GLY A 217 9.08 -5.14 -18.54
CA GLY A 217 8.27 -6.36 -18.47
C GLY A 217 6.78 -6.18 -18.74
N TYR A 218 6.33 -5.02 -19.23
CA TYR A 218 4.98 -4.81 -19.76
C TYR A 218 5.03 -4.61 -21.28
N GLU A 219 4.11 -5.25 -22.01
CA GLU A 219 4.10 -5.22 -23.49
C GLU A 219 3.02 -4.29 -24.07
N LYS A 220 1.92 -4.06 -23.32
CA LYS A 220 0.74 -3.30 -23.75
C LYS A 220 0.10 -2.59 -22.56
N ASN A 221 -1.21 -2.38 -22.58
CA ASN A 221 -1.97 -1.83 -21.48
C ASN A 221 -1.80 -2.65 -20.19
N VAL A 222 -1.73 -1.94 -19.07
CA VAL A 222 -1.65 -2.53 -17.74
C VAL A 222 -2.99 -2.34 -17.05
N ILE A 223 -3.51 -3.43 -16.46
CA ILE A 223 -4.69 -3.33 -15.61
C ILE A 223 -4.24 -2.80 -14.25
N MET A 224 -4.78 -1.65 -13.86
CA MET A 224 -4.54 -1.05 -12.55
C MET A 224 -5.88 -0.64 -11.93
N PRO A 225 -6.12 -0.86 -10.63
CA PRO A 225 -7.34 -0.39 -9.99
C PRO A 225 -7.30 1.11 -9.74
N VAL A 226 -8.48 1.71 -9.80
CA VAL A 226 -8.74 3.05 -9.25
C VAL A 226 -9.77 2.93 -8.13
N PHE A 227 -9.76 3.89 -7.22
CA PHE A 227 -10.78 4.03 -6.19
C PHE A 227 -11.60 5.32 -6.35
N HIS A 228 -11.12 6.23 -7.22
CA HIS A 228 -11.78 7.46 -7.60
C HIS A 228 -11.47 7.79 -9.07
N GLY A 229 -12.39 8.47 -9.76
CA GLY A 229 -12.19 8.96 -11.13
C GLY A 229 -11.49 10.30 -11.18
N PHE A 230 -10.21 10.30 -10.78
CA PHE A 230 -9.33 11.46 -10.89
C PHE A 230 -8.38 11.30 -12.07
N SER A 231 -8.09 12.40 -12.77
CA SER A 231 -7.04 12.45 -13.78
C SER A 231 -6.13 13.66 -13.54
N PHE A 232 -4.94 13.63 -14.14
CA PHE A 232 -4.04 14.77 -14.09
C PHE A 232 -4.30 15.70 -15.28
N LYS A 233 -4.34 17.00 -15.01
CA LYS A 233 -4.19 18.03 -16.03
C LYS A 233 -2.79 18.63 -15.94
N VAL A 234 -1.97 18.35 -16.94
CA VAL A 234 -0.60 18.89 -17.06
C VAL A 234 -0.68 20.37 -17.38
N LEU A 235 0.05 21.19 -16.63
CA LEU A 235 0.11 22.65 -16.81
C LEU A 235 1.39 23.08 -17.53
N ASP A 236 2.44 22.27 -17.47
CA ASP A 236 3.71 22.48 -18.17
C ASP A 236 4.27 21.14 -18.65
N SER A 237 4.17 20.91 -19.96
CA SER A 237 4.62 19.67 -20.60
C SER A 237 6.14 19.56 -20.73
N ASN A 238 6.90 20.63 -20.52
CA ASN A 238 8.36 20.59 -20.59
C ASN A 238 8.97 19.98 -19.33
N ASN A 239 8.29 20.13 -18.19
CA ASN A 239 8.77 19.69 -16.88
C ASN A 239 8.01 18.48 -16.32
N VAL A 240 6.91 18.07 -16.97
CA VAL A 240 6.08 16.94 -16.55
C VAL A 240 5.91 15.96 -17.70
N LEU A 241 6.36 14.73 -17.50
CA LEU A 241 6.24 13.65 -18.46
C LEU A 241 5.00 12.81 -18.15
N VAL A 242 4.13 12.62 -19.15
CA VAL A 242 3.04 11.65 -19.06
C VAL A 242 3.60 10.26 -19.36
N LEU A 243 3.38 9.32 -18.44
CA LEU A 243 3.87 7.96 -18.53
C LEU A 243 2.76 6.96 -18.85
N GLY A 244 1.53 7.25 -18.42
CA GLY A 244 0.35 6.42 -18.66
C GLY A 244 -0.93 7.23 -18.73
N VAL A 245 -1.86 6.77 -19.56
CA VAL A 245 -3.18 7.37 -19.77
C VAL A 245 -4.28 6.32 -19.60
N TYR A 246 -5.47 6.74 -19.19
CA TYR A 246 -6.63 5.85 -19.16
C TYR A 246 -7.02 5.44 -20.58
N ASP A 247 -7.23 4.15 -20.81
CA ASP A 247 -7.47 3.59 -22.15
C ASP A 247 -8.70 2.70 -22.24
N GLY A 248 -9.26 2.29 -21.10
CA GLY A 248 -10.49 1.51 -21.09
C GLY A 248 -10.90 1.02 -19.71
N PHE A 249 -12.01 0.28 -19.71
CA PHE A 249 -12.61 -0.33 -18.53
C PHE A 249 -12.59 -1.85 -18.66
N THR A 250 -12.64 -2.54 -17.52
CA THR A 250 -12.77 -3.99 -17.48
C THR A 250 -14.20 -4.37 -17.07
N SER A 251 -14.53 -5.66 -17.12
CA SER A 251 -15.81 -6.20 -16.62
C SER A 251 -16.04 -6.00 -15.12
N LYS A 252 -15.02 -5.52 -14.41
CA LYS A 252 -15.05 -5.19 -12.98
C LYS A 252 -14.79 -3.70 -12.71
N SER A 253 -14.94 -2.82 -13.71
CA SER A 253 -15.00 -1.36 -13.47
C SER A 253 -16.42 -0.93 -13.14
N TYR A 254 -16.55 -0.04 -12.16
CA TYR A 254 -17.83 0.45 -11.66
C TYR A 254 -17.83 1.96 -11.53
N VAL A 255 -18.97 2.58 -11.81
CA VAL A 255 -19.31 3.92 -11.31
C VAL A 255 -20.42 3.72 -10.29
N TRP A 256 -20.12 3.96 -9.02
CA TRP A 256 -21.01 3.58 -7.92
C TRP A 256 -21.41 2.10 -7.99
N ASP A 257 -22.70 1.80 -8.09
CA ASP A 257 -23.25 0.47 -8.18
C ASP A 257 -23.34 -0.10 -9.60
N LEU A 258 -23.04 0.71 -10.62
CA LEU A 258 -23.26 0.39 -12.02
C LEU A 258 -21.96 -0.11 -12.67
N ARG A 259 -22.01 -1.27 -13.32
CA ARG A 259 -20.90 -1.79 -14.13
C ARG A 259 -20.76 -0.94 -15.38
N VAL A 260 -19.56 -0.44 -15.65
CA VAL A 260 -19.30 0.45 -16.78
C VAL A 260 -19.69 -0.19 -18.10
N LEU A 261 -19.36 -1.47 -18.30
CA LEU A 261 -19.62 -2.18 -19.55
C LEU A 261 -21.07 -2.68 -19.71
N ASP A 262 -21.87 -2.67 -18.64
CA ASP A 262 -23.28 -3.10 -18.69
C ASP A 262 -24.22 -1.92 -19.03
N VAL A 263 -23.73 -0.69 -18.94
CA VAL A 263 -24.51 0.53 -19.18
C VAL A 263 -24.11 1.14 -20.53
N PRO A 264 -25.06 1.26 -21.48
CA PRO A 264 -24.80 1.90 -22.77
C PRO A 264 -24.31 3.36 -22.61
N PRO A 265 -23.33 3.82 -23.42
CA PRO A 265 -22.77 5.18 -23.33
C PRO A 265 -23.79 6.30 -23.20
N ARG A 266 -24.87 6.24 -23.99
CA ARG A 266 -25.95 7.24 -23.97
C ARG A 266 -26.61 7.41 -22.59
N LYS A 267 -26.78 6.33 -21.82
CA LYS A 267 -27.41 6.38 -20.50
C LYS A 267 -26.54 7.12 -19.47
N TRP A 268 -25.22 7.12 -19.66
CA TRP A 268 -24.34 7.89 -18.79
C TRP A 268 -24.56 9.39 -18.98
N VAL A 269 -24.65 9.85 -20.23
CA VAL A 269 -24.91 11.27 -20.56
C VAL A 269 -26.27 11.71 -20.01
N GLU A 270 -27.32 10.93 -20.23
CA GLU A 270 -28.67 11.20 -19.70
C GLU A 270 -28.67 11.30 -18.16
N SER A 271 -27.90 10.45 -17.49
CA SER A 271 -27.76 10.49 -16.03
C SER A 271 -27.05 11.76 -15.54
N GLU A 272 -26.11 12.32 -16.30
CA GLU A 272 -25.45 13.57 -15.90
C GLU A 272 -26.41 14.76 -15.88
N GLU A 273 -27.32 14.84 -16.85
CA GLU A 273 -28.36 15.86 -16.92
C GLU A 273 -29.34 15.75 -15.74
N GLU A 274 -29.68 14.52 -15.35
CA GLU A 274 -30.58 14.25 -14.22
C GLU A 274 -29.95 14.57 -12.85
N TYR A 275 -28.70 14.13 -12.63
CA TYR A 275 -28.04 14.24 -11.32
C TYR A 275 -27.23 15.54 -11.14
N GLY A 276 -26.96 16.28 -12.21
CA GLY A 276 -26.24 17.55 -12.19
C GLY A 276 -24.73 17.45 -11.97
N PHE A 277 -24.14 16.27 -12.17
CA PHE A 277 -22.68 16.07 -12.12
C PHE A 277 -22.25 14.91 -13.02
N THR A 278 -20.98 14.97 -13.45
CA THR A 278 -20.37 14.02 -14.38
C THR A 278 -20.31 12.59 -13.81
N LEU A 279 -20.95 11.66 -14.53
CA LEU A 279 -21.03 10.23 -14.27
C LEU A 279 -20.45 9.40 -15.41
N ASP A 280 -20.25 9.98 -16.60
CA ASP A 280 -19.79 9.28 -17.78
C ASP A 280 -18.32 8.87 -17.69
N PRO A 281 -18.03 7.59 -17.39
CA PRO A 281 -16.66 7.15 -17.18
C PRO A 281 -15.81 7.32 -18.45
N TYR A 282 -16.42 7.33 -19.64
CA TYR A 282 -15.70 7.43 -20.91
C TYR A 282 -14.97 8.77 -21.09
N LYS A 283 -15.34 9.83 -20.35
CA LYS A 283 -14.59 11.09 -20.30
C LYS A 283 -13.18 10.96 -19.69
N MET A 284 -12.91 9.86 -18.99
CA MET A 284 -11.57 9.56 -18.48
C MET A 284 -10.61 9.14 -19.60
N LEU A 285 -11.12 8.57 -20.69
CA LEU A 285 -10.26 7.96 -21.71
C LEU A 285 -9.35 9.00 -22.37
N GLY A 286 -8.09 8.62 -22.60
CA GLY A 286 -7.04 9.49 -23.11
C GLY A 286 -6.45 10.46 -22.07
N THR A 287 -7.05 10.60 -20.89
CA THR A 287 -6.55 11.54 -19.88
C THR A 287 -5.33 10.98 -19.12
N PRO A 288 -4.37 11.83 -18.72
CA PRO A 288 -3.19 11.40 -17.96
C PRO A 288 -3.53 10.75 -16.61
N ALA A 289 -2.97 9.56 -16.38
CA ALA A 289 -3.16 8.75 -15.18
C ALA A 289 -1.89 8.60 -14.33
N ILE A 290 -0.73 8.71 -14.97
CA ILE A 290 0.59 8.54 -14.34
C ILE A 290 1.55 9.58 -14.91
N LEU A 291 2.25 10.29 -14.04
CA LEU A 291 3.21 11.34 -14.39
C LEU A 291 4.59 11.08 -13.77
N GLU A 292 5.62 11.59 -14.42
CA GLU A 292 6.92 11.86 -13.83
C GLU A 292 7.18 13.37 -13.84
N ALA A 293 7.82 13.86 -12.79
CA ALA A 293 8.39 15.19 -12.74
C ALA A 293 9.72 15.16 -11.99
N ASN A 294 10.52 16.21 -12.13
CA ASN A 294 11.73 16.42 -11.34
C ASN A 294 11.53 17.61 -10.39
N TYR A 295 12.18 17.55 -9.23
CA TYR A 295 12.30 18.69 -8.32
C TYR A 295 13.71 18.70 -7.74
N GLY A 296 14.48 19.74 -8.07
CA GLY A 296 15.92 19.74 -7.84
C GLY A 296 16.59 18.54 -8.52
N LYS A 297 17.35 17.76 -7.75
CA LYS A 297 18.02 16.53 -8.20
C LYS A 297 17.12 15.29 -8.09
N GLY A 298 15.98 15.39 -7.40
CA GLY A 298 15.07 14.28 -7.14
C GLY A 298 14.04 14.07 -8.23
N LYS A 299 13.48 12.85 -8.22
CA LYS A 299 12.45 12.40 -9.15
C LYS A 299 11.16 12.12 -8.41
N ILE A 300 10.04 12.43 -9.04
CA ILE A 300 8.70 12.22 -8.47
C ILE A 300 7.87 11.45 -9.49
N ILE A 301 7.39 10.26 -9.11
CA ILE A 301 6.37 9.51 -9.85
C ILE A 301 5.02 9.71 -9.17
N LEU A 302 4.04 10.20 -9.91
CA LEU A 302 2.67 10.38 -9.45
C LEU A 302 1.74 9.39 -10.17
N SER A 303 0.88 8.70 -9.45
CA SER A 303 -0.09 7.76 -10.02
C SER A 303 -1.47 7.98 -9.41
N TYR A 304 -2.52 8.17 -10.22
CA TYR A 304 -3.89 8.07 -9.72
C TYR A 304 -4.38 6.64 -9.53
N PRO A 305 -4.08 5.71 -10.45
CA PRO A 305 -4.25 4.28 -10.18
C PRO A 305 -3.44 3.84 -8.98
N HIS A 306 -3.86 2.72 -8.39
CA HIS A 306 -3.25 2.10 -7.22
C HIS A 306 -2.53 0.80 -7.61
N PRO A 307 -1.34 0.88 -8.23
CA PRO A 307 -0.60 -0.30 -8.63
C PRO A 307 -0.17 -1.18 -7.45
N GLU A 308 -0.22 -0.68 -6.22
CA GLU A 308 0.07 -1.37 -4.96
C GLU A 308 -1.10 -2.19 -4.40
N ALA A 309 -2.31 -2.07 -4.97
CA ALA A 309 -3.48 -2.70 -4.39
C ALA A 309 -3.40 -4.23 -4.51
N ILE A 310 -3.68 -4.91 -3.40
CA ILE A 310 -3.24 -6.28 -3.16
C ILE A 310 -3.90 -7.31 -4.11
N ASP A 311 -5.17 -7.11 -4.51
CA ASP A 311 -5.88 -7.98 -5.47
C ASP A 311 -5.40 -7.87 -6.92
N TRP A 312 -4.55 -6.88 -7.22
CA TRP A 312 -4.13 -6.57 -8.58
C TRP A 312 -2.64 -6.79 -8.74
N GLU A 313 -2.24 -8.04 -8.54
CA GLU A 313 -0.83 -8.41 -8.64
C GLU A 313 -0.21 -7.97 -9.98
N LEU A 314 -1.02 -7.90 -11.06
CA LEU A 314 -0.55 -7.53 -12.41
C LEU A 314 0.14 -6.15 -12.43
N SER A 315 -0.24 -5.24 -11.53
CA SER A 315 0.38 -3.92 -11.41
C SER A 315 1.50 -3.86 -10.37
N HIS A 316 1.70 -4.88 -9.55
CA HIS A 316 2.68 -4.85 -8.45
C HIS A 316 4.11 -4.65 -8.95
N LYS A 317 4.46 -5.21 -10.12
CA LYS A 317 5.78 -5.01 -10.72
C LYS A 317 6.06 -3.54 -11.05
N PHE A 318 5.05 -2.77 -11.45
CA PHE A 318 5.19 -1.33 -11.63
C PHE A 318 5.71 -0.66 -10.36
N VAL A 319 5.23 -1.07 -9.18
CA VAL A 319 5.70 -0.55 -7.89
C VAL A 319 7.19 -0.86 -7.70
N ALA A 320 7.61 -2.11 -7.90
CA ALA A 320 9.02 -2.50 -7.78
C ALA A 320 9.93 -1.72 -8.75
N ASN A 321 9.51 -1.61 -10.02
CA ASN A 321 10.25 -0.85 -11.04
C ASN A 321 10.33 0.64 -10.67
N ALA A 322 9.26 1.24 -10.15
CA ALA A 322 9.26 2.61 -9.68
C ALA A 322 10.24 2.81 -8.52
N ILE A 323 10.31 1.89 -7.56
CA ILE A 323 11.29 1.96 -6.46
C ILE A 323 12.72 1.86 -6.98
N TYR A 324 13.04 0.91 -7.85
CA TYR A 324 14.38 0.81 -8.44
C TYR A 324 14.76 2.05 -9.26
N TYR A 325 13.80 2.59 -10.01
CA TYR A 325 13.99 3.82 -10.77
C TYR A 325 14.25 5.03 -9.86
N LEU A 326 13.53 5.13 -8.75
CA LEU A 326 13.53 6.27 -7.84
C LEU A 326 14.66 6.28 -6.82
N ALA A 327 15.29 5.14 -6.51
CA ALA A 327 16.37 5.03 -5.51
C ALA A 327 17.69 5.74 -5.89
N SER A 328 17.61 6.79 -6.72
CA SER A 328 18.72 7.51 -7.34
C SER A 328 19.66 8.17 -6.32
N LYS A 329 20.96 7.94 -6.51
CA LYS A 329 22.15 8.43 -5.78
C LYS A 329 22.36 7.96 -4.33
N LYS A 330 23.65 7.77 -4.02
CA LYS A 330 24.21 7.38 -2.72
C LYS A 330 24.13 8.60 -1.80
N LEU A 331 23.47 8.47 -0.64
CA LEU A 331 23.73 9.38 0.48
C LEU A 331 25.23 9.34 0.82
N PRO A 332 25.84 10.44 1.27
CA PRO A 332 27.16 10.39 1.89
C PRO A 332 27.14 9.29 2.94
N SER A 333 28.13 8.39 2.90
CA SER A 333 28.29 7.36 3.91
C SER A 333 28.49 8.05 5.26
N LEU A 334 27.46 8.05 6.12
CA LEU A 334 27.70 8.21 7.55
C LEU A 334 28.50 6.98 7.99
N GLU A 335 29.70 7.20 8.51
CA GLU A 335 30.41 6.19 9.27
C GLU A 335 29.50 5.71 10.40
N LEU A 336 29.05 4.46 10.30
CA LEU A 336 28.50 3.74 11.42
C LEU A 336 29.61 3.67 12.47
N ARG A 337 29.49 4.47 13.54
CA ARG A 337 30.29 4.30 14.75
C ARG A 337 29.99 2.92 15.33
N THR A 338 30.79 1.92 14.97
CA THR A 338 30.84 0.66 15.69
C THR A 338 31.49 0.92 17.04
N LYS A 339 30.71 1.09 18.10
CA LYS A 339 31.22 0.92 19.46
C LYS A 339 31.55 -0.56 19.64
N LYS A 340 32.85 -0.90 19.70
CA LYS A 340 33.29 -2.17 20.29
C LYS A 340 32.90 -2.14 21.77
N SER A 341 31.90 -2.93 22.16
CA SER A 341 31.63 -3.21 23.57
C SER A 341 32.28 -4.54 23.95
N ASN A 342 33.24 -4.47 24.87
CA ASN A 342 33.81 -5.63 25.54
C ASN A 342 32.87 -6.02 26.70
N LYS A 343 31.87 -6.86 26.44
CA LYS A 343 31.18 -7.68 27.47
C LYS A 343 30.75 -9.01 26.87
N LYS A 344 31.71 -9.89 26.63
CA LYS A 344 31.50 -11.26 26.17
C LYS A 344 31.41 -12.20 27.37
N GLY A 345 30.31 -12.95 27.50
CA GLY A 345 30.20 -14.06 28.45
C GLY A 345 28.80 -14.33 29.03
N SER A 346 27.98 -13.30 29.29
CA SER A 346 26.60 -13.45 29.78
C SER A 346 25.52 -13.15 28.74
N MET A 347 25.80 -12.24 27.79
CA MET A 347 24.87 -11.84 26.73
C MET A 347 24.62 -12.98 25.71
N GLU A 348 25.65 -13.74 25.32
CA GLU A 348 25.50 -14.86 24.37
C GLU A 348 24.58 -15.98 24.90
N ARG A 349 24.58 -16.24 26.23
CA ARG A 349 23.67 -17.21 26.86
C ARG A 349 22.24 -16.68 27.05
N ALA A 350 22.06 -15.36 27.10
CA ALA A 350 20.76 -14.71 27.09
C ALA A 350 20.17 -14.66 25.67
N VAL A 351 20.99 -14.39 24.65
CA VAL A 351 20.64 -14.40 23.22
C VAL A 351 20.23 -15.80 22.75
N LEU A 352 20.94 -16.86 23.15
CA LEU A 352 20.56 -18.25 22.84
C LEU A 352 19.23 -18.70 23.49
N ARG A 353 18.91 -18.18 24.70
CA ARG A 353 17.59 -18.40 25.33
C ARG A 353 16.47 -17.55 24.66
N LEU A 354 16.82 -16.40 24.11
CA LEU A 354 15.93 -15.53 23.35
C LEU A 354 15.59 -16.12 21.97
N GLU A 355 16.51 -16.80 21.28
CA GLU A 355 16.25 -17.40 19.96
C GLU A 355 15.12 -18.46 19.98
N GLY A 356 15.03 -19.26 21.04
CA GLY A 356 13.94 -20.23 21.25
C GLY A 356 12.58 -19.57 21.52
N LYS A 357 12.55 -18.43 22.23
CA LYS A 357 11.33 -17.63 22.50
C LYS A 357 10.93 -16.76 21.29
N ILE A 358 11.90 -16.24 20.54
CA ILE A 358 11.73 -15.50 19.27
C ILE A 358 11.15 -16.40 18.18
N SER A 359 11.46 -17.70 18.17
CA SER A 359 10.85 -18.66 17.24
C SER A 359 9.33 -18.81 17.47
N ARG A 360 8.86 -18.82 18.73
CA ARG A 360 7.44 -18.80 19.07
C ARG A 360 6.77 -17.47 18.77
N LEU A 361 7.44 -16.35 19.03
CA LEU A 361 6.98 -15.01 18.61
C LEU A 361 6.90 -14.89 17.09
N LYS A 362 7.85 -15.45 16.32
CA LYS A 362 7.81 -15.53 14.86
C LYS A 362 6.66 -16.42 14.35
N SER A 363 6.34 -17.50 15.06
CA SER A 363 5.18 -18.36 14.76
C SER A 363 3.84 -17.64 15.02
N VAL A 364 3.71 -16.94 16.14
CA VAL A 364 2.54 -16.13 16.48
C VAL A 364 2.41 -14.92 15.55
N LEU A 365 3.52 -14.23 15.22
CA LEU A 365 3.57 -13.13 14.26
C LEU A 365 3.28 -13.61 12.83
N GLY A 366 3.74 -14.80 12.44
CA GLY A 366 3.41 -15.43 11.15
C GLY A 366 1.95 -15.90 11.06
N TRP A 367 1.37 -16.32 12.18
CA TRP A 367 -0.05 -16.66 12.29
C TRP A 367 -0.94 -15.40 12.30
N MET A 368 -0.53 -14.34 13.01
CA MET A 368 -1.12 -13.00 12.93
C MET A 368 -0.99 -12.40 11.53
N ASP A 369 0.13 -12.60 10.83
CA ASP A 369 0.30 -12.22 9.41
C ASP A 369 -0.73 -12.96 8.54
N GLY A 370 -0.97 -14.25 8.79
CA GLY A 370 -2.00 -15.04 8.12
C GLY A 370 -3.43 -14.55 8.41
N LEU A 371 -3.74 -14.15 9.65
CA LEU A 371 -5.06 -13.66 10.05
C LEU A 371 -5.31 -12.21 9.62
N CYS A 372 -4.38 -11.29 9.84
CA CYS A 372 -4.50 -9.90 9.41
C CYS A 372 -4.51 -9.79 7.87
N SER A 373 -3.68 -10.57 7.17
CA SER A 373 -3.68 -10.60 5.70
C SER A 373 -4.86 -11.37 5.09
N ASN A 374 -5.62 -12.15 5.85
CA ASN A 374 -6.87 -12.75 5.37
C ASN A 374 -8.09 -11.92 5.76
N VAL A 375 -8.11 -11.36 6.97
CA VAL A 375 -9.30 -10.70 7.53
C VAL A 375 -9.33 -9.21 7.23
N ALA A 376 -8.24 -8.45 7.44
CA ALA A 376 -8.19 -7.05 7.00
C ALA A 376 -8.27 -6.96 5.47
N TYR A 377 -7.66 -7.91 4.76
CA TYR A 377 -7.69 -8.03 3.31
C TYR A 377 -9.07 -8.41 2.76
N SER A 378 -9.76 -9.40 3.33
CA SER A 378 -11.14 -9.72 2.92
C SER A 378 -12.11 -8.57 3.20
N TRP A 379 -11.87 -7.77 4.25
CA TRP A 379 -12.67 -6.57 4.55
C TRP A 379 -12.39 -5.41 3.57
N VAL A 380 -11.11 -5.11 3.35
CA VAL A 380 -10.63 -4.01 2.52
C VAL A 380 -10.97 -4.22 1.03
N MET A 381 -10.90 -5.46 0.54
CA MET A 381 -11.20 -5.78 -0.86
C MET A 381 -12.71 -5.98 -1.12
N LYS A 382 -13.47 -6.53 -0.16
CA LYS A 382 -14.91 -6.80 -0.34
C LYS A 382 -15.77 -5.54 -0.21
N TYR A 383 -15.26 -4.46 0.38
CA TYR A 383 -15.99 -3.20 0.54
C TYR A 383 -15.72 -2.17 -0.56
N ASP A 384 -14.52 -2.16 -1.17
CA ASP A 384 -14.09 -1.01 -1.99
C ASP A 384 -13.91 -1.29 -3.48
N MET A 385 -14.29 -2.49 -3.97
CA MET A 385 -14.19 -2.77 -5.41
C MET A 385 -15.38 -3.41 -6.10
N VAL A 386 -16.31 -4.09 -5.44
CA VAL A 386 -17.40 -4.75 -6.17
C VAL A 386 -18.62 -4.98 -5.26
N ASN A 387 -19.79 -4.55 -5.73
CA ASN A 387 -21.13 -5.13 -5.49
C ASN A 387 -22.12 -4.36 -4.57
N PRO A 388 -23.25 -3.88 -5.13
CA PRO A 388 -24.26 -3.05 -4.46
C PRO A 388 -25.56 -3.81 -4.13
N ARG A 389 -25.52 -5.13 -4.00
CA ARG A 389 -26.71 -5.86 -3.54
C ARG A 389 -26.96 -5.57 -2.07
N ARG A 390 -28.16 -5.11 -1.72
CA ARG A 390 -28.64 -4.78 -0.35
C ARG A 390 -28.36 -5.85 0.74
N GLU A 391 -27.94 -7.06 0.37
CA GLU A 391 -27.50 -8.12 1.27
C GLU A 391 -26.06 -7.94 1.79
N THR A 392 -25.21 -7.16 1.12
CA THR A 392 -23.79 -7.00 1.49
C THR A 392 -23.60 -6.16 2.75
N PHE A 393 -24.38 -5.09 2.96
CA PHE A 393 -24.26 -4.25 4.16
C PHE A 393 -24.52 -5.03 5.47
N TRP A 394 -25.55 -5.86 5.50
CA TRP A 394 -25.99 -6.61 6.69
C TRP A 394 -25.11 -7.81 7.01
N SER A 395 -24.67 -8.54 5.98
CA SER A 395 -23.63 -9.56 6.13
C SER A 395 -22.36 -8.96 6.71
N ARG A 396 -21.95 -7.77 6.23
CA ARG A 396 -20.70 -7.12 6.67
C ARG A 396 -20.77 -6.55 8.08
N LEU A 397 -21.95 -6.12 8.54
CA LEU A 397 -22.17 -5.81 9.97
C LEU A 397 -22.06 -7.06 10.85
N THR A 398 -22.40 -8.24 10.33
CA THR A 398 -22.23 -9.53 11.02
C THR A 398 -20.74 -9.92 11.04
N ASP A 399 -20.04 -9.74 9.92
CA ASP A 399 -18.59 -9.97 9.80
C ASP A 399 -17.78 -9.02 10.71
N LEU A 400 -18.22 -7.75 10.86
CA LEU A 400 -17.61 -6.79 11.80
C LEU A 400 -17.68 -7.26 13.25
N ILE A 401 -18.82 -7.84 13.63
CA ILE A 401 -19.04 -8.38 14.99
C ILE A 401 -18.12 -9.57 15.22
N ALA A 402 -18.09 -10.52 14.28
CA ALA A 402 -17.21 -11.69 14.36
C ALA A 402 -15.72 -11.30 14.43
N LEU A 403 -15.30 -10.29 13.68
CA LEU A 403 -13.94 -9.75 13.71
C LEU A 403 -13.62 -9.04 15.03
N THR A 404 -14.57 -8.29 15.59
CA THR A 404 -14.40 -7.67 16.92
C THR A 404 -14.21 -8.75 17.98
N ASP A 405 -15.02 -9.82 17.92
CA ASP A 405 -14.92 -10.98 18.83
C ASP A 405 -13.58 -11.72 18.68
N GLU A 406 -13.07 -11.83 17.46
CA GLU A 406 -11.78 -12.44 17.17
C GLU A 406 -10.59 -11.59 17.64
N CYS A 407 -10.62 -10.27 17.41
CA CYS A 407 -9.62 -9.36 17.94
C CYS A 407 -9.57 -9.39 19.47
N SER A 408 -10.73 -9.38 20.14
CA SER A 408 -10.81 -9.46 21.60
C SER A 408 -10.20 -10.75 22.14
N ARG A 409 -10.46 -11.91 21.50
CA ARG A 409 -9.84 -13.19 21.89
C ARG A 409 -8.32 -13.14 21.81
N HIS A 410 -7.75 -12.60 20.72
CA HIS A 410 -6.29 -12.60 20.53
C HIS A 410 -5.55 -11.59 21.39
N ILE A 411 -6.19 -10.48 21.77
CA ILE A 411 -5.64 -9.57 22.77
C ILE A 411 -5.57 -10.26 24.13
N GLU A 412 -6.58 -11.05 24.48
CA GLU A 412 -6.58 -11.83 25.72
C GLU A 412 -5.51 -12.91 25.70
N ASP A 413 -5.32 -13.60 24.58
CA ASP A 413 -4.22 -14.55 24.38
C ASP A 413 -2.85 -13.87 24.58
N LEU A 414 -2.65 -12.68 24.00
CA LEU A 414 -1.43 -11.89 24.17
C LEU A 414 -1.19 -11.52 25.65
N LYS A 415 -2.23 -11.04 26.34
CA LYS A 415 -2.17 -10.70 27.78
C LYS A 415 -1.78 -11.92 28.61
N ASN A 416 -2.32 -13.09 28.31
CA ASN A 416 -2.03 -14.32 29.04
C ASN A 416 -0.59 -14.78 28.80
N MET A 417 -0.10 -14.74 27.56
CA MET A 417 1.30 -15.06 27.26
C MET A 417 2.30 -14.14 27.97
N LEU A 418 1.94 -12.88 28.19
CA LEU A 418 2.78 -11.91 28.88
C LEU A 418 2.83 -12.13 30.40
N LYS A 419 1.76 -12.66 30.99
CA LYS A 419 1.72 -13.05 32.41
C LYS A 419 2.69 -14.20 32.72
N ASP A 420 3.00 -15.03 31.72
CA ASP A 420 3.90 -16.17 31.84
C ASP A 420 5.40 -15.79 31.72
N LEU A 421 5.72 -14.50 31.53
CA LEU A 421 7.09 -13.98 31.49
C LEU A 421 7.67 -13.71 32.89
N GLY A 422 9.00 -13.64 33.01
CA GLY A 422 9.68 -13.25 34.26
C GLY A 422 9.50 -11.77 34.63
N LYS A 423 9.70 -11.40 35.90
CA LYS A 423 9.41 -10.06 36.44
C LYS A 423 10.14 -8.90 35.72
N ASP A 424 11.40 -9.10 35.33
CA ASP A 424 12.16 -8.08 34.59
C ASP A 424 11.70 -7.95 33.13
N GLU A 425 11.28 -9.07 32.52
CA GLU A 425 10.69 -9.10 31.18
C GLU A 425 9.32 -8.38 31.18
N GLN A 426 8.47 -8.66 32.17
CA GLN A 426 7.19 -7.97 32.35
C GLN A 426 7.36 -6.46 32.54
N LYS A 427 8.37 -6.02 33.30
CA LYS A 427 8.66 -4.60 33.51
C LYS A 427 9.11 -3.88 32.23
N HIS A 428 9.89 -4.56 31.39
CA HIS A 428 10.32 -4.02 30.10
C HIS A 428 9.15 -3.92 29.09
N PHE A 429 8.30 -4.93 29.02
CA PHE A 429 7.14 -4.95 28.13
C PHE A 429 5.91 -4.17 28.65
N ALA A 430 5.86 -3.80 29.93
CA ALA A 430 4.77 -3.00 30.50
C ALA A 430 4.56 -1.67 29.78
N SER A 431 5.64 -0.98 29.40
CA SER A 431 5.62 0.27 28.60
C SER A 431 5.05 0.06 27.19
N VAL A 432 5.30 -1.10 26.61
CA VAL A 432 4.84 -1.52 25.29
C VAL A 432 3.35 -1.88 25.33
N LEU A 433 2.94 -2.62 26.37
CA LEU A 433 1.55 -2.96 26.67
C LEU A 433 0.67 -1.73 26.90
N ASP A 434 1.13 -0.77 27.71
CA ASP A 434 0.37 0.45 28.01
C ASP A 434 0.15 1.32 26.76
N LYS A 435 1.09 1.29 25.81
CA LYS A 435 1.00 2.04 24.56
C LYS A 435 0.22 1.32 23.45
N LEU A 436 0.10 -0.01 23.53
CA LEU A 436 -0.47 -0.84 22.47
C LEU A 436 -1.83 -1.46 22.85
N VAL A 437 -1.92 -2.08 24.02
CA VAL A 437 -3.10 -2.83 24.46
C VAL A 437 -4.17 -1.90 25.04
N LYS A 438 -3.78 -0.89 25.81
CA LYS A 438 -4.73 0.01 26.44
C LYS A 438 -5.58 0.83 25.44
N PRO A 439 -5.02 1.45 24.39
CA PRO A 439 -5.84 2.15 23.39
C PRO A 439 -6.74 1.20 22.58
N LEU A 440 -6.30 -0.04 22.38
CA LEU A 440 -7.01 -1.06 21.64
C LEU A 440 -8.16 -1.67 22.45
N ASP A 441 -7.92 -1.99 23.72
CA ASP A 441 -8.94 -2.38 24.70
C ASP A 441 -10.00 -1.27 24.84
N GLU A 442 -9.57 -0.02 25.00
CA GLU A 442 -10.51 1.11 25.08
C GLU A 442 -11.33 1.30 23.80
N ALA A 443 -10.74 1.02 22.63
CA ALA A 443 -11.44 1.08 21.35
C ALA A 443 -12.45 -0.05 21.20
N LEU A 444 -12.07 -1.29 21.55
CA LEU A 444 -12.94 -2.46 21.53
C LEU A 444 -14.06 -2.34 22.56
N GLU A 445 -13.76 -1.86 23.77
CA GLU A 445 -14.74 -1.64 24.83
C GLU A 445 -15.75 -0.56 24.42
N LYS A 446 -15.29 0.53 23.79
CA LYS A 446 -16.19 1.56 23.22
C LYS A 446 -17.06 0.99 22.10
N LEU A 447 -16.54 0.06 21.29
CA LEU A 447 -17.25 -0.57 20.19
C LEU A 447 -18.30 -1.58 20.69
N ASP A 448 -17.93 -2.40 21.68
CA ASP A 448 -18.77 -3.38 22.35
C ASP A 448 -19.87 -2.73 23.20
N LYS A 449 -19.60 -1.61 23.88
CA LYS A 449 -20.61 -0.91 24.69
C LYS A 449 -21.59 -0.09 23.85
N ASN A 450 -21.12 0.60 22.80
CA ASN A 450 -21.94 1.60 22.12
C ASN A 450 -22.49 1.15 20.75
N LEU A 451 -21.74 0.33 20.02
CA LEU A 451 -22.01 0.06 18.60
C LEU A 451 -22.56 -1.36 18.38
N LYS A 452 -21.91 -2.38 18.93
CA LYS A 452 -22.26 -3.81 18.72
C LYS A 452 -23.69 -4.20 19.12
N PRO A 453 -24.25 -3.78 20.27
CA PRO A 453 -25.62 -4.15 20.65
C PRO A 453 -26.65 -3.58 19.68
N ASN A 454 -26.37 -2.38 19.18
CA ASN A 454 -27.22 -1.70 18.22
C ASN A 454 -27.10 -2.31 16.80
N ILE A 455 -25.89 -2.70 16.39
CA ILE A 455 -25.65 -3.44 15.14
C ILE A 455 -26.39 -4.79 15.14
N LEU A 456 -26.29 -5.57 16.22
CA LEU A 456 -27.01 -6.84 16.38
C LEU A 456 -28.53 -6.65 16.27
N ARG A 457 -29.07 -5.62 16.94
CA ARG A 457 -30.49 -5.27 16.84
C ARG A 457 -30.87 -4.91 15.41
N LEU A 458 -30.04 -4.16 14.69
CA LEU A 458 -30.30 -3.81 13.29
C LEU A 458 -30.30 -5.03 12.36
N ILE A 459 -29.34 -5.97 12.52
CA ILE A 459 -29.30 -7.22 11.77
C ILE A 459 -30.57 -8.05 12.02
N ASN A 460 -30.97 -8.18 13.30
CA ASN A 460 -32.16 -8.94 13.67
C ASN A 460 -33.45 -8.28 13.15
N LEU A 461 -33.54 -6.96 13.20
CA LEU A 461 -34.70 -6.22 12.69
C LEU A 461 -34.80 -6.34 11.17
N LYS A 462 -33.66 -6.35 10.45
CA LYS A 462 -33.65 -6.62 9.01
C LYS A 462 -34.09 -8.05 8.67
N LYS A 463 -33.64 -9.05 9.43
CA LYS A 463 -34.08 -10.46 9.27
C LYS A 463 -35.59 -10.59 9.47
N ARG A 464 -36.14 -9.92 10.49
CA ARG A 464 -37.59 -9.85 10.73
C ARG A 464 -38.34 -9.22 9.55
N ILE A 465 -37.90 -8.06 9.05
CA ILE A 465 -38.53 -7.41 7.88
C ILE A 465 -38.57 -8.38 6.67
N LYS A 466 -37.46 -9.08 6.38
CA LYS A 466 -37.38 -10.05 5.27
C LYS A 466 -38.33 -11.25 5.46
N GLN A 467 -38.62 -11.65 6.70
CA GLN A 467 -39.58 -12.70 7.01
C GLN A 467 -41.03 -12.21 6.86
N PHE A 468 -41.32 -10.96 7.26
CA PHE A 468 -42.65 -10.37 7.17
C PHE A 468 -43.05 -9.95 5.75
N GLU A 469 -42.10 -9.58 4.89
CA GLU A 469 -42.34 -9.27 3.45
C GLU A 469 -43.00 -10.42 2.67
N LYS A 470 -43.04 -11.64 3.22
CA LYS A 470 -43.67 -12.81 2.60
C LYS A 470 -45.13 -13.06 3.02
N ASN A 471 -45.58 -12.61 4.20
CA ASN A 471 -46.81 -13.15 4.83
C ASN A 471 -47.65 -12.12 5.65
N ALA A 472 -47.55 -10.80 5.47
CA ALA A 472 -48.25 -9.84 6.37
C ALA A 472 -48.78 -8.54 5.73
N SER A 473 -49.65 -7.84 6.48
CA SER A 473 -50.30 -6.58 6.11
C SER A 473 -49.32 -5.40 5.95
N GLU A 474 -49.61 -4.49 5.00
CA GLU A 474 -48.77 -3.32 4.67
C GLU A 474 -48.41 -2.44 5.86
N GLU A 475 -49.29 -2.35 6.86
CA GLU A 475 -49.17 -1.45 7.99
C GLU A 475 -48.04 -1.88 8.95
N ARG A 476 -47.95 -3.18 9.24
CA ARG A 476 -46.90 -3.73 10.12
C ARG A 476 -45.52 -3.66 9.47
N LEU A 477 -45.45 -3.80 8.14
CA LEU A 477 -44.21 -3.63 7.40
C LEU A 477 -43.70 -2.18 7.47
N LYS A 478 -44.60 -1.19 7.35
CA LYS A 478 -44.27 0.24 7.51
C LYS A 478 -43.75 0.57 8.91
N GLU A 479 -44.30 -0.04 9.96
CA GLU A 479 -43.81 0.13 11.34
C GLU A 479 -42.39 -0.39 11.53
N LEU A 480 -42.12 -1.63 11.09
CA LEU A 480 -40.79 -2.24 11.20
C LEU A 480 -39.73 -1.45 10.41
N GLN A 481 -40.09 -0.92 9.24
CA GLN A 481 -39.22 -0.05 8.46
C GLN A 481 -38.91 1.28 9.19
N LYS A 482 -39.90 1.88 9.87
CA LYS A 482 -39.68 3.07 10.71
C LYS A 482 -38.78 2.78 11.91
N GLU A 483 -38.94 1.62 12.56
CA GLU A 483 -38.05 1.17 13.63
C GLU A 483 -36.61 0.99 13.15
N LEU A 484 -36.41 0.36 11.98
CA LEU A 484 -35.10 0.19 11.37
C LEU A 484 -34.41 1.54 11.16
N GLN A 485 -35.15 2.51 10.62
CA GLN A 485 -34.65 3.86 10.40
C GLN A 485 -34.31 4.57 11.70
N LYS A 486 -35.17 4.48 12.73
CA LYS A 486 -34.94 5.10 14.04
C LYS A 486 -33.72 4.51 14.73
N LEU A 487 -33.58 3.19 14.71
CA LEU A 487 -32.44 2.49 15.29
C LEU A 487 -31.15 2.79 14.51
N ALA A 488 -31.19 2.78 13.17
CA ALA A 488 -30.03 3.11 12.35
C ALA A 488 -29.58 4.56 12.58
N LYS A 489 -30.53 5.49 12.73
CA LYS A 489 -30.26 6.88 13.11
C LYS A 489 -29.62 6.98 14.50
N LYS A 490 -30.12 6.23 15.49
CA LYS A 490 -29.56 6.18 16.84
C LYS A 490 -28.14 5.59 16.86
N THR A 491 -27.86 4.63 15.99
CA THR A 491 -26.60 3.87 15.97
C THR A 491 -25.50 4.58 15.19
N PHE A 492 -25.86 5.21 14.07
CA PHE A 492 -24.91 5.76 13.10
C PHE A 492 -25.03 7.27 12.88
N GLY A 493 -26.00 7.93 13.51
CA GLY A 493 -26.09 9.39 13.56
C GLY A 493 -26.67 10.11 12.34
N VAL A 494 -26.95 9.46 11.19
CA VAL A 494 -27.58 10.14 10.03
C VAL A 494 -28.36 9.21 9.08
N ARG A 495 -29.33 9.79 8.34
CA ARG A 495 -30.33 9.11 7.47
C ARG A 495 -29.66 8.32 6.34
N GLY A 496 -30.25 7.19 5.89
CA GLY A 496 -29.83 6.37 4.72
C GLY A 496 -30.69 6.53 3.45
N PRO A 497 -30.22 6.05 2.27
CA PRO A 497 -30.27 6.73 0.97
C PRO A 497 -31.66 6.67 0.30
N ARG A 498 -32.62 7.35 0.92
CA ARG A 498 -33.79 8.14 0.47
C ARG A 498 -34.07 9.17 1.58
N GLY A 499 -32.97 9.75 2.06
CA GLY A 499 -32.72 10.24 3.40
C GLY A 499 -31.20 10.26 3.54
N LYS A 500 -30.54 11.25 2.97
CA LYS A 500 -29.12 11.20 2.60
C LYS A 500 -28.15 10.83 3.74
N LEU A 501 -27.32 9.81 3.48
CA LEU A 501 -26.11 9.47 4.23
C LEU A 501 -25.04 10.50 3.87
N ALA A 502 -24.84 11.47 4.76
CA ALA A 502 -23.83 12.50 4.61
C ALA A 502 -22.59 12.15 5.44
N LEU A 503 -21.44 12.03 4.76
CA LEU A 503 -20.06 12.23 5.23
C LEU A 503 -19.52 11.53 6.51
N SER A 504 -20.32 10.85 7.32
CA SER A 504 -19.87 10.30 8.61
C SER A 504 -19.55 8.80 8.62
N TYR A 505 -19.78 8.05 7.53
CA TYR A 505 -19.18 6.72 7.39
C TYR A 505 -17.66 6.78 7.40
N GLY A 506 -17.08 7.85 6.84
CA GLY A 506 -15.65 8.09 6.84
C GLY A 506 -15.05 8.23 8.24
N PHE A 507 -15.83 8.61 9.26
CA PHE A 507 -15.34 8.82 10.63
C PHE A 507 -15.34 7.53 11.47
N ILE A 508 -16.36 6.68 11.30
CA ILE A 508 -16.43 5.34 11.92
C ILE A 508 -15.43 4.39 11.23
N LEU A 509 -15.36 4.43 9.90
CA LEU A 509 -14.32 3.75 9.13
C LEU A 509 -12.93 4.30 9.49
N ARG A 510 -12.76 5.61 9.75
CA ARG A 510 -11.50 6.16 10.29
C ARG A 510 -11.12 5.54 11.63
N ARG A 511 -12.07 5.37 12.56
CA ARG A 511 -11.78 4.84 13.90
C ARG A 511 -11.49 3.34 13.90
N LEU A 512 -12.16 2.59 13.03
CA LEU A 512 -11.85 1.19 12.75
C LEU A 512 -10.51 1.06 12.01
N ASP A 513 -10.27 1.87 10.98
CA ASP A 513 -8.97 1.98 10.30
C ASP A 513 -7.88 2.37 11.28
N ILE A 514 -8.14 3.22 12.29
CA ILE A 514 -7.22 3.59 13.37
C ILE A 514 -6.97 2.39 14.32
N ALA A 515 -7.98 1.58 14.65
CA ALA A 515 -7.81 0.38 15.47
C ALA A 515 -7.03 -0.73 14.72
N PHE A 516 -7.38 -1.00 13.45
CA PHE A 516 -6.61 -1.87 12.56
C PHE A 516 -5.20 -1.31 12.29
N TYR A 517 -5.07 0.01 12.17
CA TYR A 517 -3.80 0.74 12.13
C TYR A 517 -2.97 0.49 13.39
N TYR A 518 -3.55 0.53 14.59
CA TYR A 518 -2.80 0.18 15.80
C TYR A 518 -2.38 -1.30 15.78
N LEU A 519 -3.26 -2.22 15.38
CA LEU A 519 -2.92 -3.65 15.22
C LEU A 519 -1.79 -3.92 14.21
N THR A 520 -1.76 -3.21 13.08
CA THR A 520 -0.69 -3.36 12.08
C THR A 520 0.57 -2.56 12.44
N ASN A 521 0.46 -1.45 13.17
CA ASN A 521 1.63 -0.76 13.73
C ASN A 521 2.22 -1.46 14.94
N ILE A 522 1.44 -2.24 15.68
CA ILE A 522 1.95 -3.10 16.75
C ILE A 522 3.06 -3.99 16.19
N LYS A 523 2.88 -4.57 14.99
CA LYS A 523 3.95 -5.28 14.24
C LYS A 523 5.18 -4.40 14.01
N LEU A 524 4.99 -3.20 13.43
CA LEU A 524 6.09 -2.32 13.05
C LEU A 524 6.83 -1.72 14.24
N HIS A 525 6.11 -1.43 15.33
CA HIS A 525 6.66 -0.89 16.56
C HIS A 525 7.33 -1.98 17.39
N ILE A 526 6.78 -3.22 17.42
CA ILE A 526 7.44 -4.39 18.00
C ILE A 526 8.70 -4.73 17.19
N LEU A 527 8.66 -4.71 15.86
CA LEU A 527 9.85 -4.92 15.02
C LEU A 527 10.90 -3.83 15.26
N ASP A 528 10.52 -2.55 15.30
CA ASP A 528 11.43 -1.43 15.59
C ASP A 528 12.02 -1.54 17.02
N LEU A 529 11.23 -1.96 18.01
CA LEU A 529 11.70 -2.20 19.37
C LEU A 529 12.62 -3.42 19.48
N LEU A 530 12.35 -4.50 18.73
CA LEU A 530 13.21 -5.69 18.68
C LEU A 530 14.53 -5.45 17.92
N THR A 531 14.53 -4.53 16.95
CA THR A 531 15.76 -4.13 16.22
C THR A 531 16.59 -3.07 16.95
N ASN A 532 15.99 -2.31 17.88
CA ASN A 532 16.65 -1.25 18.65
C ASN A 532 16.87 -1.62 20.13
N ALA A 533 16.55 -2.84 20.55
CA ALA A 533 16.96 -3.38 21.85
C ALA A 533 18.39 -3.91 21.71
N ASP A 534 19.36 -3.10 22.15
CA ASP A 534 20.79 -3.45 22.24
C ASP A 534 21.04 -4.74 23.05
#